data_AF-A0A4Y3QQE3-F1
#
_entry.id   AF-A0A4Y3QQE3-F1
#
_cell.length_a   1.000
_cell.length_b   1.000
_cell.length_c   1.000
_cell.angle_alpha   90.00
_cell.angle_beta   90.00
_cell.angle_gamma   90.00
#
_symmetry.space_group_name_H-M   'P 1'
#
loop_
_entity.id
_entity.type
_entity.pdbx_description
1 polymer ?
#
loop_
_entity_poly.entity_id
_entity_poly.type
_entity_poly.pdbx_seq_one_letter_code
_entity_poly.pdbx_strand_id
1 'polypeptide(L)'
;MQDLTFEQLCGLLRDEFGSAPISSPQHPRVGDGDPVTGDLILREDGPSSFAVGAQDRGQWSELARFASESEACAFILEQVRRTHRPGVRLTPGEKAESERVTRNFDDELRRSLGL
;
A
#
# COMPACT_ATOMS: atom_id res chain seq x y z
N MET A 1 4.57 22.92 -6.99
CA MET A 1 4.38 21.56 -6.43
C MET A 1 2.96 21.17 -6.81
N GLN A 2 2.74 19.99 -7.38
CA GLN A 2 1.38 19.50 -7.60
C GLN A 2 0.77 19.15 -6.25
N ASP A 3 -0.46 19.55 -6.01
CA ASP A 3 -1.21 19.12 -4.82
C ASP A 3 -1.50 17.63 -4.96
N LEU A 4 -0.78 16.79 -4.20
CA LEU A 4 -0.93 15.34 -4.22
C LEU A 4 -1.93 14.93 -3.14
N THR A 5 -3.11 14.48 -3.54
CA THR A 5 -4.11 13.95 -2.60
C THR A 5 -3.83 12.49 -2.26
N PHE A 6 -4.42 11.99 -1.16
CA PHE A 6 -4.28 10.59 -0.75
C PHE A 6 -4.80 9.61 -1.82
N GLU A 7 -5.87 9.97 -2.52
CA GLU A 7 -6.41 9.18 -3.64
C GLU A 7 -5.43 9.11 -4.81
N GLN A 8 -4.82 10.23 -5.17
CA GLN A 8 -3.81 10.28 -6.23
C GLN A 8 -2.56 9.50 -5.83
N LEU A 9 -2.12 9.59 -4.57
CA LEU A 9 -1.03 8.79 -4.04
C LEU A 9 -1.32 7.29 -4.16
N CYS A 10 -2.51 6.84 -3.75
CA CYS A 10 -2.88 5.43 -3.87
C CYS A 10 -2.90 4.97 -5.34
N GLY A 11 -3.37 5.82 -6.26
CA GLY A 11 -3.27 5.55 -7.70
C GLY A 11 -1.83 5.36 -8.16
N LEU A 12 -0.95 6.30 -7.81
CA LEU A 12 0.48 6.23 -8.15
C LEU A 12 1.16 4.97 -7.58
N LEU A 13 0.87 4.62 -6.33
CA LEU A 13 1.43 3.43 -5.72
C LEU A 13 0.94 2.14 -6.38
N ARG A 14 -0.35 2.05 -6.74
CA ARG A 14 -0.87 0.91 -7.50
C ARG A 14 -0.25 0.81 -8.88
N ASP A 15 -0.05 1.93 -9.56
CA ASP A 15 0.63 1.93 -10.85
C ASP A 15 2.09 1.50 -10.70
N GLU A 16 2.82 2.03 -9.74
CA GLU A 16 4.26 1.76 -9.58
C GLU A 16 4.56 0.38 -8.99
N PHE A 17 3.79 -0.06 -8.00
CA PHE A 17 4.06 -1.26 -7.18
C PHE A 17 2.97 -2.35 -7.27
N GLY A 18 1.87 -2.11 -7.98
CA GLY A 18 0.73 -3.04 -8.05
C GLY A 18 -0.16 -3.04 -6.80
N SER A 19 0.18 -2.27 -5.78
CA SER A 19 -0.59 -2.11 -4.53
C SER A 19 -0.27 -0.77 -3.87
N ALA A 20 -1.18 -0.28 -3.03
CA ALA A 20 -0.99 0.88 -2.19
C ALA A 20 -1.08 0.45 -0.71
N PRO A 21 0.01 -0.06 -0.09
CA PRO A 21 0.02 -0.60 1.27
C PRO A 21 -0.02 0.50 2.35
N ILE A 22 -0.93 1.45 2.17
CA ILE A 22 -1.13 2.61 3.02
C ILE A 22 -2.62 2.71 3.33
N SER A 23 -2.96 3.31 4.46
CA SER A 23 -4.36 3.50 4.86
C SER A 23 -4.60 4.92 5.37
N SER A 24 -5.86 5.33 5.35
CA SER A 24 -6.29 6.58 5.95
C SER A 24 -7.67 6.39 6.57
N PRO A 25 -7.88 6.75 7.86
CA PRO A 25 -9.20 6.72 8.48
C PRO A 25 -10.22 7.62 7.77
N GLN A 26 -9.75 8.70 7.15
CA GLN A 26 -10.57 9.63 6.37
C GLN A 26 -11.02 9.02 5.04
N HIS A 27 -10.23 8.09 4.49
CA HIS A 27 -10.49 7.41 3.21
C HIS A 27 -10.40 5.87 3.34
N PRO A 28 -11.32 5.23 4.09
CA PRO A 28 -11.21 3.82 4.50
C PRO A 28 -11.30 2.79 3.36
N ARG A 29 -11.59 3.22 2.12
CA ARG A 29 -11.73 2.34 0.93
C ARG A 29 -10.73 2.66 -0.18
N VAL A 30 -9.83 3.61 0.04
CA VAL A 30 -8.95 4.13 -1.02
C VAL A 30 -7.60 3.43 -1.02
N GLY A 31 -7.03 3.17 0.15
CA GLY A 31 -5.77 2.43 0.30
C GLY A 31 -5.98 0.92 0.48
N ASP A 32 -4.93 0.14 0.26
CA ASP A 32 -4.92 -1.32 0.45
C ASP A 32 -4.34 -1.72 1.83
N GLY A 33 -3.89 -0.74 2.62
CA GLY A 33 -3.37 -0.97 3.98
C GLY A 33 -4.47 -1.21 5.00
N ASP A 34 -4.17 -2.03 6.01
CA ASP A 34 -5.06 -2.20 7.17
C ASP A 34 -4.99 -0.94 8.06
N PRO A 35 -6.10 -0.30 8.44
CA PRO A 35 -6.09 0.86 9.34
C PRO A 35 -5.74 0.51 10.81
N VAL A 36 -5.75 -0.77 11.17
CA VAL A 36 -5.48 -1.29 12.52
C VAL A 36 -4.08 -1.89 12.63
N THR A 37 -3.56 -2.50 11.56
CA THR A 37 -2.24 -3.14 11.52
C THR A 37 -1.31 -2.58 10.44
N GLY A 38 -1.66 -1.46 9.81
CA GLY A 38 -0.93 -0.91 8.67
C GLY A 38 0.40 -0.27 9.05
N ASP A 39 1.39 -0.51 8.19
CA ASP A 39 2.75 0.02 8.33
C ASP A 39 2.82 1.54 8.10
N LEU A 40 1.91 2.11 7.29
CA LEU A 40 1.82 3.54 7.01
C LEU A 40 0.36 3.99 6.93
N ILE A 41 0.00 4.90 7.84
CA ILE A 41 -1.33 5.46 7.98
C ILE A 41 -1.23 6.98 7.91
N LEU A 42 -2.03 7.59 7.02
CA LEU A 42 -2.25 9.03 6.97
C LEU A 42 -3.45 9.39 7.84
N ARG A 43 -3.26 10.27 8.82
CA ARG A 43 -4.31 10.80 9.69
C ARG A 43 -4.37 12.31 9.60
N GLU A 44 -5.57 12.85 9.44
CA GLU A 44 -5.83 14.27 9.69
C GLU A 44 -6.01 14.49 11.20
N ASP A 45 -5.11 15.27 11.82
CA ASP A 45 -5.05 15.55 13.26
C ASP A 45 -5.40 17.03 13.54
N GLY A 46 -6.34 17.58 12.76
CA GLY A 46 -6.82 18.95 12.83
C GLY A 46 -6.96 19.61 11.46
N PRO A 47 -7.54 20.82 11.38
CA PRO A 47 -7.96 21.47 10.12
C PRO A 47 -6.81 21.79 9.13
N SER A 48 -5.55 21.63 9.56
CA SER A 48 -4.35 21.84 8.73
C SER A 48 -3.17 21.05 9.28
N SER A 49 -3.43 19.87 9.84
CA SER A 49 -2.38 19.01 10.39
C SER A 49 -2.57 17.58 9.94
N PHE A 50 -1.57 17.04 9.27
CA PHE A 50 -1.56 15.69 8.75
C PHE A 50 -0.43 14.92 9.42
N ALA A 51 -0.75 13.84 10.11
CA ALA A 51 0.22 12.95 10.74
C ALA A 51 0.36 11.68 9.90
N VAL A 52 1.60 11.27 9.70
CA VAL A 52 1.95 9.99 9.10
C VAL A 52 2.59 9.14 10.17
N GLY A 53 2.14 7.89 10.28
CA GLY A 53 2.64 6.98 11.30
C GLY A 53 2.23 5.54 11.05
N ALA A 54 2.52 4.68 12.00
CA ALA A 54 2.16 3.27 11.95
C ALA A 54 1.30 2.91 13.16
N GLN A 55 0.47 1.88 13.03
CA GLN A 55 -0.23 1.29 14.16
C GLN A 55 0.29 -0.11 14.41
N ASP A 56 1.02 -0.28 15.52
CA ASP A 56 1.51 -1.59 15.97
C ASP A 56 0.81 -1.98 17.26
N ARG A 57 0.19 -3.16 17.29
CA ARG A 57 -0.54 -3.70 18.47
C ARG A 57 -1.54 -2.72 19.09
N GLY A 58 -2.21 -1.92 18.25
CA GLY A 58 -3.18 -0.91 18.70
C GLY A 58 -2.56 0.40 19.22
N GLN A 59 -1.23 0.50 19.29
CA GLN A 59 -0.52 1.71 19.67
C GLN A 59 -0.11 2.50 18.43
N TRP A 60 -0.47 3.79 18.43
CA TRP A 60 -0.05 4.73 17.40
C TRP A 60 1.39 5.17 17.61
N SER A 61 2.19 5.09 16.56
CA SER A 61 3.54 5.66 16.50
C SER A 61 3.59 6.71 15.39
N GLU A 62 3.64 7.99 15.76
CA GLU A 62 3.83 9.09 14.80
C GLU A 62 5.26 9.06 14.25
N LEU A 63 5.38 9.06 12.92
CA LEU A 63 6.66 9.14 12.22
C LEU A 63 6.97 10.58 11.81
N ALA A 64 5.97 11.31 11.34
CA ALA A 64 6.10 12.69 10.91
C ALA A 64 4.75 13.42 10.92
N ARG A 65 4.81 14.75 10.94
CA ARG A 65 3.66 15.65 10.90
C ARG A 65 3.89 16.77 9.90
N PHE A 66 2.84 17.11 9.16
CA PHE A 66 2.87 18.03 8.03
C PHE A 66 1.74 19.05 8.12
N ALA A 67 1.93 20.20 7.47
CA ALA A 67 0.94 21.28 7.44
C ALA A 67 -0.08 21.09 6.30
N SER A 68 0.16 20.15 5.38
CA SER A 68 -0.72 19.85 4.25
C SER A 68 -0.75 18.36 3.90
N GLU A 69 -1.85 17.94 3.27
CA GLU A 69 -2.04 16.58 2.77
C GLU A 69 -0.97 16.23 1.73
N SER A 70 -0.64 17.19 0.86
CA SER A 70 0.35 17.01 -0.22
C SER A 70 1.74 16.68 0.31
N GLU A 71 2.20 17.40 1.35
CA GLU A 71 3.48 17.11 2.01
C GLU A 71 3.48 15.72 2.66
N ALA A 72 2.39 15.37 3.34
CA ALA A 72 2.26 14.06 3.97
C ALA A 72 2.25 12.93 2.93
N CYS A 73 1.55 13.12 1.82
CA CYS A 73 1.51 12.16 0.72
C CYS A 73 2.87 12.01 0.04
N ALA A 74 3.59 13.11 -0.17
CA ALA A 74 4.95 13.08 -0.73
C ALA A 74 5.90 12.30 0.19
N PHE A 75 5.82 12.52 1.50
CA PHE A 75 6.60 11.76 2.48
C PHE A 75 6.27 10.26 2.44
N ILE A 76 4.99 9.89 2.41
CA ILE A 76 4.58 8.48 2.29
C ILE A 76 5.12 7.85 1.01
N LEU A 77 5.02 8.54 -0.12
CA LEU A 77 5.55 8.05 -1.40
C LEU A 77 7.05 7.77 -1.32
N GLU A 78 7.83 8.68 -0.73
CA GLU A 78 9.26 8.47 -0.52
C GLU A 78 9.55 7.29 0.40
N GLN A 79 8.81 7.14 1.51
CA GLN A 79 8.99 6.02 2.44
C GLN A 79 8.68 4.68 1.78
N VAL A 80 7.58 4.59 1.02
CA VAL A 80 7.23 3.39 0.27
C VAL A 80 8.31 3.06 -0.76
N ARG A 81 8.79 4.05 -1.52
CA ARG A 81 9.90 3.85 -2.49
C ARG A 81 11.22 3.41 -1.86
N ARG A 82 11.51 3.84 -0.63
CA ARG A 82 12.71 3.42 0.11
C ARG A 82 12.59 1.99 0.66
N THR A 83 11.39 1.62 1.11
CA THR A 83 11.14 0.35 1.81
C THR A 83 10.83 -0.77 0.81
N HIS A 84 10.02 -0.49 -0.20
CA HIS A 84 9.74 -1.39 -1.30
C HIS A 84 10.72 -1.13 -2.44
N ARG A 85 11.57 -2.11 -2.73
CA ARG A 85 12.13 -2.20 -4.08
C ARG A 85 10.95 -2.33 -5.05
N PRO A 86 10.89 -1.56 -6.15
CA PRO A 86 9.85 -1.73 -7.15
C PRO A 86 9.75 -3.20 -7.50
N GLY A 87 8.58 -3.79 -7.25
CA GLY A 87 8.30 -5.13 -7.74
C GLY A 87 8.50 -5.08 -9.24
N VAL A 88 9.36 -5.95 -9.77
CA VAL A 88 9.47 -6.13 -11.22
C VAL A 88 8.04 -6.33 -11.71
N ARG A 89 7.50 -5.37 -12.48
CA ARG A 89 6.21 -5.55 -13.14
C ARG A 89 6.37 -6.81 -13.98
N LEU A 90 5.74 -7.89 -13.56
CA LEU A 90 5.66 -9.09 -14.37
C LEU A 90 4.99 -8.66 -15.66
N THR A 91 5.72 -8.83 -16.76
CA THR A 91 5.17 -8.68 -18.10
C THR A 91 3.93 -9.58 -18.23
N PRO A 92 3.01 -9.29 -19.17
CA PRO A 92 1.85 -10.15 -19.40
C PRO A 92 2.22 -11.64 -19.56
N GLY A 93 3.39 -11.94 -20.13
CA GLY A 93 3.93 -13.29 -20.24
C GLY A 93 4.35 -13.90 -18.90
N GLU A 94 5.04 -13.15 -18.05
CA GLU A 94 5.44 -13.62 -16.71
C GLU A 94 4.23 -13.80 -15.79
N LYS A 95 3.20 -12.95 -15.93
CA LYS A 95 1.92 -13.13 -15.22
C LYS A 95 1.21 -14.41 -15.66
N ALA A 96 1.14 -14.66 -16.97
CA ALA A 96 0.54 -15.89 -17.51
C ALA A 96 1.30 -17.15 -17.06
N GLU A 97 2.63 -17.08 -16.98
CA GLU A 97 3.44 -18.20 -16.49
C GLU A 97 3.25 -18.43 -14.99
N SER A 98 3.18 -17.37 -14.18
CA SER A 98 2.88 -17.49 -12.75
C SER A 98 1.49 -18.12 -12.50
N GLU A 99 0.48 -17.72 -13.28
CA GLU A 99 -0.86 -18.31 -13.23
C GLU A 99 -0.89 -19.77 -13.68
N ARG A 100 -0.03 -20.14 -14.65
CA ARG A 100 0.13 -21.52 -15.10
C ARG A 100 0.79 -22.39 -14.03
N VAL A 101 1.86 -21.90 -13.41
CA VAL A 101 2.56 -22.58 -12.32
C VAL A 101 1.63 -22.80 -11.13
N THR A 102 0.85 -21.78 -10.76
CA THR A 102 -0.12 -21.88 -9.66
C THR A 102 -1.20 -22.93 -9.95
N ARG A 103 -1.77 -22.93 -11.17
CA ARG A 103 -2.75 -23.95 -11.58
C ARG A 103 -2.18 -25.36 -11.58
N ASN A 104 -0.98 -25.54 -12.10
CA ASN A 104 -0.32 -26.86 -12.10
C ASN A 104 -0.08 -27.37 -10.68
N PHE A 105 0.35 -26.48 -9.78
CA PHE A 105 0.59 -26.85 -8.39
C PHE A 105 -0.72 -27.21 -7.67
N ASP A 106 -1.79 -26.43 -7.86
CA ASP A 106 -3.12 -26.73 -7.32
C ASP A 106 -3.68 -28.07 -7.84
N ASP A 107 -3.48 -28.36 -9.12
CA ASP A 107 -3.92 -29.62 -9.73
C ASP A 107 -3.10 -30.82 -9.21
N GLU A 108 -1.79 -30.65 -9.03
CA GLU A 108 -0.94 -31.65 -8.36
C GLU A 108 -1.36 -31.87 -6.91
N LEU A 109 -1.68 -30.79 -6.18
CA LEU A 109 -2.15 -30.86 -4.80
C LEU A 109 -3.47 -31.63 -4.71
N ARG A 110 -4.43 -31.33 -5.59
CA ARG A 110 -5.72 -32.05 -5.65
C ARG A 110 -5.54 -33.53 -5.93
N ARG A 111 -4.69 -33.89 -6.90
CA ARG A 111 -4.37 -35.30 -7.17
C ARG A 111 -3.71 -35.98 -5.97
N SER A 112 -2.82 -35.29 -5.27
CA SER A 112 -2.16 -35.83 -4.07
C SER A 112 -3.12 -36.04 -2.90
N LEU A 113 -4.18 -35.23 -2.83
CA LEU A 113 -5.24 -35.30 -1.81
C LEU A 113 -6.43 -36.18 -2.23
N GLY A 114 -6.43 -36.72 -3.46
CA GLY A 114 -7.52 -37.57 -3.97
C GLY A 114 -8.82 -36.82 -4.27
N LEU A 115 -8.74 -35.53 -4.59
CA LEU A 115 -9.87 -34.63 -4.93
C LEU A 115 -10.05 -34.45 -6.44
#